data_AF-A0A6S5TKJ3-F1
#
_entry.id   AF-A0A6S5TKJ3-F1
#
_cell.length_a   1.000
_cell.length_b   1.000
_cell.length_c   1.000
_cell.angle_alpha   90.00
_cell.angle_beta   90.00
_cell.angle_gamma   90.00
#
_symmetry.space_group_name_H-M   'P 1'
#
loop_
_entity.id
_entity.type
_entity.pdbx_description
1 polymer ?
#
loop_
_entity_poly.entity_id
_entity_poly.type
_entity_poly.pdbx_seq_one_letter_code
_entity_poly.pdbx_strand_id
1 'polypeptide(L)'
;MAQTIFARGGYLMRSHSETRWADMMDALNIDWLYEPSLVKTRHGAYLPDFYLPRAGMFVEVKGPHPTEVEREKAMDASAATGCPVVIAYGDMQFMFPGVGGARLLVVHGGRTVEFSTHELHGLIEHGLGKDAYHGYLRVGMKQPHPGALPIYEIAQSSAVAAMDRSVRERYLAGVSREVNAEKTAMHGQMSRSEWALTKFVEKLNARKEAA
;
A
#
# COMPACT_ATOMS: atom_id res chain seq x y z
N MET A 1 23.34 8.41 2.15
CA MET A 1 23.12 6.94 2.24
C MET A 1 22.46 6.49 0.95
N ALA A 2 22.92 5.42 0.32
CA ALA A 2 22.26 4.87 -0.86
C ALA A 2 20.88 4.32 -0.45
N GLN A 3 19.84 4.66 -1.20
CA GLN A 3 18.49 4.14 -0.98
C GLN A 3 18.47 2.66 -1.39
N THR A 4 18.10 1.78 -0.47
CA THR A 4 17.91 0.35 -0.76
C THR A 4 16.63 0.14 -1.57
N ILE A 5 16.69 -0.68 -2.60
CA ILE A 5 15.56 -1.04 -3.46
C ILE A 5 15.21 -2.50 -3.25
N PHE A 6 13.92 -2.82 -3.25
CA PHE A 6 13.38 -4.16 -3.02
C PHE A 6 12.61 -4.61 -4.25
N ALA A 7 13.10 -5.65 -4.94
CA ALA A 7 12.43 -6.21 -6.11
C ALA A 7 11.23 -7.07 -5.67
N ARG A 8 10.05 -6.84 -6.26
CA ARG A 8 8.84 -7.61 -5.96
C ARG A 8 7.84 -7.59 -7.13
N GLY A 9 7.60 -8.75 -7.74
CA GLY A 9 6.55 -8.91 -8.76
C GLY A 9 6.68 -7.92 -9.92
N GLY A 10 7.91 -7.66 -10.38
CA GLY A 10 8.23 -6.66 -11.40
C GLY A 10 8.46 -5.24 -10.89
N TYR A 11 8.02 -4.91 -9.68
CA TYR A 11 8.21 -3.59 -9.08
C TYR A 11 9.55 -3.46 -8.34
N LEU A 12 10.02 -2.21 -8.21
CA LEU A 12 11.21 -1.82 -7.46
C LEU A 12 10.79 -0.89 -6.31
N MET A 13 10.52 -1.48 -5.15
CA MET A 13 9.96 -0.78 -3.99
C MET A 13 11.04 -0.10 -3.15
N ARG A 14 10.66 0.99 -2.47
CA ARG A 14 11.58 1.87 -1.73
C ARG A 14 11.80 1.43 -0.29
N SER A 15 10.98 0.52 0.23
CA SER A 15 11.12 -0.02 1.57
C SER A 15 10.63 -1.46 1.68
N HIS A 16 11.16 -2.18 2.67
CA HIS A 16 10.67 -3.52 3.00
C HIS A 16 9.21 -3.50 3.48
N SER A 17 8.80 -2.43 4.17
CA SER A 17 7.41 -2.27 4.60
C SER A 17 6.45 -2.18 3.42
N GLU A 18 6.80 -1.45 2.35
CA GLU A 18 6.00 -1.41 1.12
C GLU A 18 5.83 -2.81 0.51
N THR A 19 6.92 -3.59 0.43
CA THR A 19 6.87 -4.97 -0.05
C THR A 19 5.92 -5.83 0.76
N ARG A 20 5.96 -5.72 2.09
CA ARG A 20 5.06 -6.46 2.98
C ARG A 20 3.61 -6.04 2.86
N TRP A 21 3.34 -4.75 2.64
CA TRP A 21 1.97 -4.27 2.38
C TRP A 21 1.46 -4.71 1.01
N ALA A 22 2.32 -4.77 0.00
CA ALA A 22 1.98 -5.38 -1.28
C ALA A 22 1.66 -6.88 -1.14
N ASP A 23 2.45 -7.63 -0.35
CA ASP A 23 2.16 -9.04 -0.03
C ASP A 23 0.84 -9.20 0.74
N MET A 24 0.53 -8.28 1.64
CA MET A 24 -0.74 -8.25 2.36
C MET A 24 -1.91 -8.05 1.40
N MET A 25 -1.81 -7.08 0.49
CA MET A 25 -2.86 -6.81 -0.50
C MET A 25 -3.04 -7.99 -1.47
N ASP A 26 -1.96 -8.61 -1.94
CA ASP A 26 -2.03 -9.79 -2.79
C ASP A 26 -2.64 -11.00 -2.05
N ALA A 27 -2.28 -11.22 -0.78
CA ALA A 27 -2.87 -12.29 0.04
C ALA A 27 -4.38 -12.10 0.27
N LEU A 28 -4.84 -10.84 0.28
CA LEU A 28 -6.25 -10.48 0.36
C LEU A 28 -6.91 -10.34 -1.01
N ASN A 29 -6.21 -10.63 -2.11
CA ASN A 29 -6.70 -10.50 -3.48
C ASN A 29 -7.25 -9.09 -3.78
N ILE A 30 -6.47 -8.06 -3.43
CA ILE A 30 -6.79 -6.65 -3.67
C ILE A 30 -5.89 -6.15 -4.81
N ASP A 31 -6.47 -5.64 -5.89
CA ASP A 31 -5.69 -4.98 -6.94
C ASP A 31 -5.12 -3.66 -6.42
N TRP A 32 -3.85 -3.43 -6.73
CA TRP A 32 -3.13 -2.21 -6.40
C TRP A 32 -2.14 -1.84 -7.50
N LEU A 33 -1.90 -0.54 -7.65
CA LEU A 33 -0.90 0.07 -8.51
C LEU A 33 0.13 0.79 -7.63
N TYR A 34 1.42 0.59 -7.89
CA TYR A 34 2.50 1.20 -7.12
C TYR A 34 2.97 2.50 -7.75
N GLU A 35 3.21 3.53 -6.94
CA GLU A 35 3.57 4.88 -7.38
C GLU A 35 2.71 5.38 -8.57
N PRO A 36 1.37 5.39 -8.43
CA PRO A 36 0.44 5.52 -9.54
C PRO A 36 0.56 6.86 -10.28
N SER A 37 0.64 7.97 -9.53
CA SER A 37 0.74 9.33 -10.08
C SER A 37 0.96 10.36 -8.99
N LEU A 38 1.58 11.50 -9.34
CA LEU A 38 1.73 12.63 -8.43
C LEU A 38 0.41 13.37 -8.18
N VAL A 39 0.15 13.68 -6.91
CA VAL A 39 -0.94 14.52 -6.43
C VAL A 39 -0.37 15.86 -5.95
N LYS A 40 -1.02 16.97 -6.28
CA LYS A 40 -0.61 18.30 -5.78
C LYS A 40 -1.15 18.53 -4.37
N THR A 41 -0.29 18.94 -3.45
CA THR A 41 -0.64 19.30 -2.06
C THR A 41 -0.07 20.67 -1.72
N ARG A 42 -0.48 21.26 -0.58
CA ARG A 42 0.11 22.52 -0.09
C ARG A 42 1.60 22.40 0.21
N HIS A 43 2.06 21.17 0.45
CA HIS A 43 3.44 20.81 0.76
C HIS A 43 4.24 20.38 -0.48
N GLY A 44 3.71 20.64 -1.69
CA GLY A 44 4.32 20.26 -2.96
C GLY A 44 3.71 19.01 -3.58
N ALA A 45 4.41 18.43 -4.56
CA ALA A 45 3.97 17.19 -5.20
C ALA A 45 4.15 16.01 -4.23
N TYR A 46 3.08 15.25 -4.04
CA TYR A 46 3.01 14.06 -3.19
C TYR A 46 2.77 12.84 -4.08
N LEU A 47 3.63 11.82 -3.95
CA LEU A 47 3.47 10.55 -4.65
C LEU A 47 3.02 9.52 -3.62
N PRO A 48 1.74 9.09 -3.64
CA PRO A 48 1.29 8.01 -2.76
C PRO A 48 1.98 6.70 -3.16
N ASP A 49 2.28 5.85 -2.17
CA ASP A 49 2.94 4.56 -2.43
C ASP A 49 2.06 3.62 -3.27
N PHE A 50 0.76 3.54 -2.97
CA PHE A 50 -0.17 2.65 -3.67
C PHE A 50 -1.51 3.32 -3.98
N TYR A 51 -2.17 2.84 -5.04
CA TYR A 51 -3.57 3.12 -5.34
C TYR A 51 -4.34 1.83 -5.63
N LEU A 52 -5.53 1.71 -5.06
CA LEU A 52 -6.42 0.56 -5.16
C LEU A 52 -7.55 0.93 -6.12
N PRO A 53 -7.44 0.61 -7.43
CA PRO A 53 -8.31 1.16 -8.46
C PRO A 53 -9.77 0.75 -8.31
N ARG A 54 -10.05 -0.46 -7.79
CA ARG A 54 -11.43 -0.93 -7.60
C ARG A 54 -12.19 -0.18 -6.51
N ALA A 55 -11.48 0.21 -5.45
CA ALA A 55 -12.07 0.93 -4.32
C ALA A 55 -11.95 2.46 -4.44
N GLY A 56 -11.11 2.97 -5.35
CA GLY A 56 -10.83 4.41 -5.46
C GLY A 56 -10.16 4.96 -4.21
N MET A 57 -9.09 4.30 -3.74
CA MET A 57 -8.44 4.61 -2.47
C MET A 57 -6.91 4.60 -2.60
N PHE A 58 -6.22 5.53 -1.94
CA PHE A 58 -4.76 5.53 -1.84
C PHE A 58 -4.29 4.88 -0.55
N VAL A 59 -3.14 4.23 -0.59
CA VAL A 59 -2.46 3.69 0.60
C VAL A 59 -1.02 4.20 0.62
N GLU A 60 -0.64 4.81 1.74
CA GLU A 60 0.70 5.28 2.05
C GLU A 60 1.28 4.41 3.16
N VAL A 61 2.52 3.96 3.02
CA VAL A 61 3.21 3.11 3.99
C VAL A 61 4.26 3.92 4.74
N LYS A 62 4.23 3.82 6.07
CA LYS A 62 5.22 4.42 6.97
C LYS A 62 5.74 3.40 7.96
N GLY A 63 7.02 3.51 8.31
CA GLY A 63 7.59 2.74 9.43
C GLY A 63 7.06 3.25 10.77
N PRO A 64 7.40 4.49 11.16
CA PRO A 64 6.93 5.10 12.41
C PRO A 64 5.51 5.66 12.29
N HIS A 65 4.96 6.09 13.42
CA HIS A 65 3.73 6.87 13.46
C HIS A 65 3.83 8.09 12.54
N PRO A 66 2.80 8.38 11.70
CA PRO A 66 2.86 9.49 10.76
C PRO A 66 3.01 10.82 11.48
N THR A 67 3.86 11.68 10.93
CA THR A 67 4.02 13.07 11.33
C THR A 67 2.80 13.90 10.95
N GLU A 68 2.68 15.09 11.53
CA GLU A 68 1.60 16.02 11.18
C GLU A 68 1.62 16.40 9.70
N VAL A 69 2.80 16.69 9.14
CA VAL A 69 2.97 17.01 7.72
C VAL A 69 2.52 15.86 6.82
N GLU A 70 2.78 14.61 7.19
CA GLU A 70 2.32 13.44 6.44
C GLU A 70 0.79 13.30 6.48
N ARG A 71 0.18 13.54 7.63
CA ARG A 71 -1.29 13.58 7.75
C ARG A 71 -1.88 14.71 6.92
N GLU A 72 -1.28 15.89 6.91
CA GLU A 72 -1.73 17.03 6.10
C GLU A 72 -1.61 16.75 4.60
N LYS A 73 -0.52 16.10 4.15
CA LYS A 73 -0.37 15.64 2.76
C LYS A 73 -1.48 14.66 2.38
N ALA A 74 -1.79 13.70 3.24
CA ALA A 74 -2.88 12.75 3.02
C ALA A 74 -4.25 13.46 2.99
N MET A 75 -4.49 14.46 3.84
CA MET A 75 -5.71 15.27 3.82
C MET A 75 -5.83 16.07 2.51
N ASP A 76 -4.76 16.74 2.09
CA ASP A 76 -4.74 17.50 0.84
C ASP A 76 -4.93 16.58 -0.38
N ALA A 77 -4.27 15.42 -0.38
CA ALA A 77 -4.43 14.44 -1.45
C ALA A 77 -5.86 13.90 -1.50
N SER A 78 -6.47 13.62 -0.35
CA SER A 78 -7.86 13.19 -0.28
C SER A 78 -8.82 14.28 -0.78
N ALA A 79 -8.58 15.54 -0.40
CA ALA A 79 -9.39 16.67 -0.87
C ALA A 79 -9.24 16.90 -2.39
N ALA A 80 -8.02 16.82 -2.91
CA ALA A 80 -7.73 17.06 -4.32
C ALA A 80 -8.28 15.96 -5.25
N THR A 81 -8.28 14.71 -4.78
CA THR A 81 -8.69 13.54 -5.60
C THR A 81 -10.12 13.08 -5.33
N GLY A 82 -10.72 13.51 -4.22
CA GLY A 82 -11.99 12.97 -3.73
C GLY A 82 -11.88 11.53 -3.20
N CYS A 83 -10.70 10.92 -3.22
CA CYS A 83 -10.47 9.55 -2.79
C CYS A 83 -10.05 9.51 -1.31
N PRO A 84 -10.42 8.49 -0.52
CA PRO A 84 -9.82 8.26 0.80
C PRO A 84 -8.32 7.95 0.67
N VAL A 85 -7.54 8.37 1.68
CA VAL A 85 -6.12 8.04 1.81
C VAL A 85 -5.91 7.29 3.11
N VAL A 86 -5.29 6.12 3.05
CA VAL A 86 -4.96 5.30 4.23
C VAL A 86 -3.47 5.39 4.48
N ILE A 87 -3.07 5.86 5.66
CA ILE A 87 -1.69 5.78 6.12
C ILE A 87 -1.55 4.50 6.95
N ALA A 88 -0.89 3.51 6.37
CA ALA A 88 -0.53 2.26 7.00
C ALA A 88 0.83 2.42 7.70
N TYR A 89 0.88 2.23 9.01
CA TYR A 89 2.12 2.43 9.77
C TYR A 89 2.33 1.42 10.90
N GLY A 90 3.58 1.29 11.35
CA GLY A 90 3.99 0.26 12.31
C GLY A 90 4.49 -1.01 11.62
N ASP A 91 4.78 -2.02 12.43
CA ASP A 91 5.38 -3.27 11.98
C ASP A 91 4.38 -4.42 12.13
N MET A 92 3.88 -4.92 10.99
CA MET A 92 2.94 -6.05 10.97
C MET A 92 3.58 -7.29 11.57
N GLN A 93 2.93 -7.92 12.53
CA GLN A 93 3.42 -9.12 13.20
C GLN A 93 2.28 -10.10 13.41
N PHE A 94 2.56 -11.38 13.19
CA PHE A 94 1.64 -12.45 13.55
C PHE A 94 1.31 -12.36 15.04
N MET A 95 0.03 -12.23 15.33
CA MET A 95 -0.52 -12.09 16.68
C MET A 95 -1.87 -12.77 16.68
N PHE A 96 -1.88 -14.06 17.02
CA PHE A 96 -3.10 -14.88 17.03
C PHE A 96 -4.25 -14.16 17.77
N PRO A 97 -5.47 -14.12 17.21
CA PRO A 97 -5.95 -14.79 16.00
C PRO A 97 -5.72 -14.01 14.68
N GLY A 98 -4.75 -13.10 14.60
CA GLY A 98 -4.56 -12.30 13.40
C GLY A 98 -3.15 -11.78 13.19
N VAL A 99 -3.08 -10.58 12.62
CA VAL A 99 -1.85 -9.81 12.40
C VAL A 99 -2.00 -8.46 13.09
N GLY A 100 -1.17 -8.21 14.11
CA GLY A 100 -1.14 -6.96 14.86
C GLY A 100 0.10 -6.12 14.55
N GLY A 101 0.37 -5.12 15.39
CA GLY A 101 1.59 -4.30 15.34
C GLY A 101 1.60 -3.17 14.31
N ALA A 102 0.66 -3.19 13.35
CA ALA A 102 0.44 -2.09 12.43
C ALA A 102 -0.95 -1.45 12.64
N ARG A 103 -1.07 -0.20 12.20
CA ARG A 103 -2.29 0.62 12.26
C ARG A 103 -2.57 1.23 10.90
N LEU A 104 -3.85 1.46 10.63
CA LEU A 104 -4.39 2.02 9.41
C LEU A 104 -5.13 3.30 9.76
N LEU A 105 -4.52 4.45 9.49
CA LEU A 105 -5.14 5.76 9.65
C LEU A 105 -5.83 6.16 8.35
N VAL A 106 -7.15 6.09 8.31
CA VAL A 106 -7.97 6.48 7.16
C VAL A 106 -8.31 7.95 7.25
N VAL A 107 -7.97 8.70 6.21
CA VAL A 107 -8.23 10.13 6.06
C VAL A 107 -9.22 10.34 4.92
N HIS A 108 -10.37 10.94 5.23
CA HIS A 108 -11.36 11.31 4.21
C HIS A 108 -12.31 12.40 4.69
N GLY A 109 -12.60 13.39 3.85
CA GLY A 109 -13.58 14.44 4.15
C GLY A 109 -13.27 15.25 5.41
N GLY A 110 -11.99 15.53 5.68
CA GLY A 110 -11.55 16.25 6.88
C GLY A 110 -11.64 15.44 8.18
N ARG A 111 -11.99 14.15 8.10
CA ARG A 111 -12.08 13.24 9.25
C ARG A 111 -11.00 12.18 9.18
N THR A 112 -10.68 11.66 10.36
CA THR A 112 -9.75 10.54 10.51
C THR A 112 -10.40 9.42 11.31
N VAL A 113 -10.17 8.18 10.89
CA VAL A 113 -10.55 6.97 11.63
C VAL A 113 -9.35 6.05 11.62
N GLU A 114 -9.05 5.44 12.75
CA GLU A 114 -7.88 4.58 12.88
C GLU A 114 -8.27 3.17 13.31
N PHE A 115 -7.64 2.18 12.70
CA PHE A 115 -7.83 0.76 13.00
C PHE A 115 -6.48 0.11 13.25
N SER A 116 -6.41 -0.81 14.21
CA SER A 116 -5.34 -1.78 14.30
C SER A 116 -5.55 -2.86 13.25
N THR A 117 -4.47 -3.35 12.63
CA THR A 117 -4.57 -4.52 11.73
C THR A 117 -5.11 -5.75 12.45
N HIS A 118 -4.93 -5.81 13.79
CA HIS A 118 -5.45 -6.90 14.59
C HIS A 118 -6.98 -6.89 14.63
N GLU A 119 -7.65 -5.76 14.49
CA GLU A 119 -9.12 -5.69 14.50
C GLU A 119 -9.75 -6.32 13.24
N LEU A 120 -8.96 -6.52 12.18
CA LEU A 120 -9.45 -7.03 10.90
C LEU A 120 -9.57 -8.55 10.86
N HIS A 121 -9.00 -9.28 11.83
CA HIS A 121 -8.91 -10.75 11.76
C HIS A 121 -10.28 -11.42 11.61
N GLY A 122 -11.28 -10.98 12.40
CA GLY A 122 -12.62 -11.56 12.37
C GLY A 122 -13.31 -11.33 11.02
N LEU A 123 -13.15 -10.13 10.45
CA LEU A 123 -13.69 -9.79 9.13
C LEU A 123 -13.03 -10.61 8.02
N ILE A 124 -11.71 -10.82 8.10
CA ILE A 124 -10.97 -11.60 7.12
C ILE A 124 -11.34 -13.09 7.21
N GLU A 125 -11.27 -13.68 8.41
CA GLU A 125 -11.56 -15.09 8.64
C GLU A 125 -12.98 -15.46 8.21
N HIS A 126 -13.98 -14.67 8.63
CA HIS A 126 -15.38 -15.00 8.41
C HIS A 126 -15.91 -14.45 7.08
N GLY A 127 -15.40 -13.32 6.60
CA GLY A 127 -15.89 -12.65 5.39
C GLY A 127 -15.19 -13.10 4.10
N LEU A 128 -13.87 -13.29 4.15
CA LEU A 128 -13.06 -13.62 2.97
C LEU A 128 -12.77 -15.11 2.85
N GLY A 129 -12.90 -15.86 3.95
CA GLY A 129 -12.74 -17.31 4.00
C GLY A 129 -11.34 -17.76 4.42
N LYS A 130 -11.19 -19.08 4.61
CA LYS A 130 -10.00 -19.67 5.22
C LYS A 130 -8.71 -19.45 4.42
N ASP A 131 -8.77 -19.48 3.09
CA ASP A 131 -7.57 -19.33 2.26
C ASP A 131 -6.98 -17.92 2.36
N ALA A 132 -7.84 -16.88 2.26
CA ALA A 132 -7.45 -15.49 2.47
C ALA A 132 -6.92 -15.27 3.89
N TYR A 133 -7.56 -15.89 4.89
CA TYR A 133 -7.12 -15.82 6.28
C TYR A 133 -5.75 -16.46 6.51
N HIS A 134 -5.48 -17.64 5.92
CA HIS A 134 -4.16 -18.26 5.99
C HIS A 134 -3.09 -17.43 5.28
N GLY A 135 -3.40 -16.83 4.13
CA GLY A 135 -2.52 -15.88 3.45
C GLY A 135 -2.20 -14.66 4.32
N TYR A 136 -3.24 -14.04 4.89
CA TYR A 136 -3.14 -12.94 5.86
C TYR A 136 -2.22 -13.27 7.04
N LEU A 137 -2.43 -14.42 7.70
CA LEU A 137 -1.58 -14.86 8.81
C LEU A 137 -0.13 -15.09 8.37
N ARG A 138 0.09 -15.66 7.18
CA ARG A 138 1.43 -15.91 6.64
C ARG A 138 2.21 -14.62 6.40
N VAL A 139 1.56 -13.56 5.91
CA VAL A 139 2.20 -12.24 5.74
C VAL A 139 2.58 -11.61 7.09
N GLY A 140 1.79 -11.88 8.14
CA GLY A 140 2.12 -11.48 9.51
C GLY A 140 3.37 -12.18 10.05
N MET A 141 3.66 -13.41 9.62
CA MET A 141 4.89 -14.10 9.99
C MET A 141 6.06 -13.43 9.30
N LYS A 142 6.99 -12.85 10.08
CA LYS A 142 8.22 -12.27 9.54
C LYS A 142 9.00 -13.35 8.81
N GLN A 143 8.98 -13.30 7.49
CA GLN A 143 9.81 -14.15 6.68
C GLN A 143 11.26 -13.65 6.82
N PRO A 144 12.23 -14.52 7.12
CA PRO A 144 13.63 -14.13 7.09
C PRO A 144 13.97 -13.64 5.68
N HIS A 145 14.80 -12.60 5.61
CA HIS A 145 15.34 -12.16 4.32
C HIS A 145 16.00 -13.37 3.64
N PRO A 146 15.71 -13.64 2.35
CA PRO A 146 16.35 -14.74 1.64
C PRO A 146 17.86 -14.66 1.84
N GLY A 147 18.47 -15.73 2.37
CA GLY A 147 19.93 -15.81 2.58
C GLY A 147 20.72 -15.84 1.28
N ALA A 148 20.03 -16.03 0.15
CA ALA A 148 20.56 -15.89 -1.20
C ALA A 148 19.54 -15.15 -2.06
N LEU A 149 20.01 -14.15 -2.81
CA LEU A 149 19.24 -13.46 -3.85
C LEU A 149 19.76 -13.90 -5.22
N PRO A 150 18.90 -13.97 -6.25
CA PRO A 150 19.35 -14.12 -7.62
C PRO A 150 20.35 -13.01 -7.99
N ILE A 151 21.40 -13.37 -8.74
CA ILE A 151 22.45 -12.41 -9.11
C ILE A 151 21.90 -11.19 -9.87
N TYR A 152 20.81 -11.35 -10.62
CA TYR A 152 20.18 -10.25 -11.34
C TYR A 152 19.58 -9.20 -10.38
N GLU A 153 19.03 -9.59 -9.23
CA GLU A 153 18.46 -8.65 -8.24
C GLU A 153 19.56 -7.84 -7.57
N ILE A 154 20.70 -8.49 -7.28
CA ILE A 154 21.89 -7.84 -6.74
C ILE A 154 22.45 -6.84 -7.75
N ALA A 155 22.61 -7.26 -9.00
CA ALA A 155 23.13 -6.41 -10.08
C ALA A 155 22.19 -5.23 -10.35
N GLN A 156 20.88 -5.45 -10.42
CA GLN A 156 19.87 -4.40 -10.63
C GLN A 156 19.87 -3.39 -9.49
N SER A 157 19.85 -3.86 -8.23
CA SER A 157 19.91 -2.98 -7.06
C SER A 157 21.17 -2.12 -7.05
N SER A 158 22.31 -2.72 -7.38
CA SER A 158 23.60 -2.02 -7.47
C SER A 158 23.61 -0.97 -8.59
N ALA A 159 23.08 -1.31 -9.77
CA ALA A 159 22.97 -0.39 -10.90
C ALA A 159 22.07 0.80 -10.57
N VAL A 160 20.90 0.57 -9.97
CA VAL A 160 19.97 1.63 -9.56
C VAL A 160 20.60 2.52 -8.49
N ALA A 161 21.33 1.95 -7.53
CA ALA A 161 22.04 2.69 -6.49
C ALA A 161 23.16 3.58 -7.06
N ALA A 162 23.80 3.18 -8.16
CA ALA A 162 24.86 3.93 -8.84
C ALA A 162 24.32 5.07 -9.74
N MET A 163 23.05 5.05 -10.15
CA MET A 163 22.46 6.09 -11.00
C MET A 163 22.40 7.44 -10.29
N ASP A 164 22.59 8.52 -11.05
CA ASP A 164 22.26 9.87 -10.60
C ASP A 164 20.80 9.97 -10.16
N ARG A 165 20.51 10.83 -9.18
CA ARG A 165 19.16 10.95 -8.59
C ARG A 165 18.06 11.17 -9.65
N SER A 166 18.25 12.08 -10.59
CA SER A 166 17.24 12.39 -11.61
C SER A 166 17.04 11.26 -12.63
N VAL A 167 18.10 10.48 -12.90
CA VAL A 167 18.02 9.30 -13.77
C VAL A 167 17.30 8.17 -13.04
N ARG A 168 17.63 7.96 -11.76
CA ARG A 168 17.02 6.96 -10.90
C ARG A 168 15.51 7.15 -10.76
N GLU A 169 15.05 8.37 -10.44
CA GLU A 169 13.61 8.64 -10.33
C GLU A 169 12.87 8.38 -11.64
N ARG A 170 13.47 8.77 -12.79
CA ARG A 170 12.88 8.48 -14.11
C ARG A 170 12.83 7.00 -14.43
N TYR A 171 13.88 6.26 -14.05
CA TYR A 171 13.95 4.82 -14.23
C TYR A 171 12.89 4.09 -13.37
N LEU A 172 12.84 4.37 -12.07
CA LEU A 172 11.85 3.78 -11.15
C LEU A 172 10.42 4.08 -11.61
N ALA A 173 10.13 5.34 -11.96
CA ALA A 173 8.81 5.72 -12.48
C ALA A 173 8.49 5.04 -13.82
N GLY A 174 9.50 4.72 -14.65
CA GLY A 174 9.34 3.96 -15.89
C GLY A 174 8.94 2.51 -15.61
N VAL A 175 9.67 1.83 -14.72
CA VAL A 175 9.40 0.45 -14.29
C VAL A 175 8.00 0.35 -13.69
N SER A 176 7.67 1.19 -12.71
CA SER A 176 6.34 1.17 -12.08
C SER A 176 5.22 1.41 -13.10
N ARG A 177 5.41 2.30 -14.07
CA ARG A 177 4.40 2.58 -15.11
C ARG A 177 4.15 1.38 -16.02
N GLU A 178 5.20 0.68 -16.44
CA GLU A 178 5.10 -0.49 -17.31
C GLU A 178 4.33 -1.62 -16.61
N VAL A 179 4.74 -1.96 -15.38
CA VAL A 179 4.07 -3.02 -14.61
C VAL A 179 2.64 -2.62 -14.22
N ASN A 180 2.39 -1.35 -13.90
CA ASN A 180 1.03 -0.85 -13.66
C ASN A 180 0.14 -0.98 -14.90
N ALA A 181 0.68 -0.73 -16.11
CA ALA A 181 -0.06 -0.85 -17.35
C ALA A 181 -0.44 -2.30 -17.64
N GLU A 182 0.50 -3.24 -17.44
CA GLU A 182 0.23 -4.68 -17.55
C GLU A 182 -0.85 -5.12 -16.56
N LYS A 183 -0.72 -4.74 -15.28
CA LYS A 183 -1.68 -5.10 -14.23
C LYS A 183 -3.07 -4.52 -14.50
N THR A 184 -3.15 -3.30 -15.04
CA THR A 184 -4.43 -2.68 -15.41
C THR A 184 -5.10 -3.39 -16.59
N ALA A 185 -4.32 -3.90 -17.55
CA ALA A 185 -4.83 -4.64 -18.70
C ALA A 185 -5.36 -6.04 -18.32
N MET A 186 -4.86 -6.63 -17.23
CA MET A 186 -5.36 -7.87 -16.66
C MET A 186 -6.70 -7.62 -15.94
N HIS A 187 -7.78 -7.46 -16.70
CA HIS A 187 -9.12 -7.27 -16.14
C HIS A 187 -9.65 -8.54 -15.47
N GLY A 188 -9.51 -8.63 -14.14
CA GLY A 188 -10.14 -9.65 -13.30
C GLY A 188 -11.57 -9.29 -12.85
N GLN A 189 -12.30 -10.30 -12.34
CA GLN A 189 -13.51 -10.07 -11.57
C GLN A 189 -13.17 -9.45 -10.21
N MET A 190 -14.01 -8.54 -9.74
CA MET A 190 -13.82 -7.89 -8.43
C MET A 190 -13.84 -8.93 -7.31
N SER A 191 -12.85 -8.88 -6.43
CA SER A 191 -12.75 -9.78 -5.28
C SER A 191 -13.71 -9.38 -4.16
N ARG A 192 -13.92 -10.28 -3.19
CA ARG A 192 -14.71 -9.97 -1.98
C ARG A 192 -14.08 -8.85 -1.16
N SER A 193 -12.75 -8.79 -1.12
CA SER A 193 -12.01 -7.75 -0.40
C SER A 193 -12.21 -6.39 -1.05
N GLU A 194 -12.13 -6.33 -2.37
CA GLU A 194 -12.36 -5.10 -3.14
C GLU A 194 -13.80 -4.63 -3.03
N TRP A 195 -14.76 -5.56 -3.04
CA TRP A 195 -16.16 -5.24 -2.78
C TRP A 195 -16.34 -4.64 -1.37
N ALA A 196 -15.74 -5.26 -0.35
CA ALA A 196 -15.83 -4.77 1.02
C ALA A 196 -15.20 -3.37 1.17
N LEU A 197 -14.04 -3.12 0.54
CA LEU A 197 -13.41 -1.81 0.50
C LEU A 197 -14.29 -0.79 -0.22
N THR A 198 -14.91 -1.15 -1.33
CA THR A 198 -15.86 -0.27 -2.05
C THR A 198 -17.02 0.13 -1.14
N LYS A 199 -17.61 -0.83 -0.41
CA LYS A 199 -18.67 -0.55 0.57
C LYS A 199 -18.20 0.31 1.73
N PHE A 200 -16.95 0.15 2.16
CA PHE A 200 -16.35 1.02 3.16
C PHE A 200 -16.24 2.46 2.64
N VAL A 201 -15.74 2.68 1.42
CA VAL A 201 -15.64 4.00 0.80
C VAL A 201 -17.01 4.64 0.59
N GLU A 202 -18.00 3.90 0.09
CA GLU A 202 -19.39 4.37 -0.02
C GLU A 202 -19.92 4.90 1.34
N LYS A 203 -19.64 4.18 2.42
CA LYS A 203 -20.04 4.59 3.78
C LYS A 203 -19.29 5.82 4.28
N LEU A 204 -18.02 5.99 3.90
CA LEU A 204 -17.26 7.21 4.20
C LEU A 204 -17.86 8.43 3.46
N ASN A 205 -18.20 8.26 2.19
CA ASN A 205 -18.83 9.30 1.36
C ASN A 205 -20.19 9.72 1.93
N ALA A 206 -21.07 8.76 2.23
CA ALA A 206 -22.38 9.05 2.81
C ALA A 206 -22.28 9.80 4.15
N ARG A 207 -21.28 9.48 4.98
CA ARG A 207 -21.03 10.19 6.25
C ARG A 207 -20.47 11.59 6.04
N LYS A 208 -19.75 11.84 4.95
CA LYS A 208 -19.24 13.16 4.57
C LYS A 208 -20.38 14.06 4.07
N GLU A 209 -21.32 13.51 3.30
CA GLU A 209 -22.49 14.25 2.79
C GLU A 209 -23.49 14.61 3.89
N ALA A 210 -23.59 13.79 4.93
CA ALA A 210 -24.47 14.04 6.07
C ALA A 210 -23.91 15.05 7.11
N ALA A 211 -22.72 15.60 6.88
CA ALA A 211 -21.97 16.45 7.80
C ALA A 211 -21.91 17.90 7.31
#